data_AF-A0A1F5BTP0-F1
#
_entry.id   AF-A0A1F5BTP0-F1
#
_cell.length_a   1.000
_cell.length_b   1.000
_cell.length_c   1.000
_cell.angle_alpha   90.00
_cell.angle_beta   90.00
_cell.angle_gamma   90.00
#
_symmetry.space_group_name_H-M   'P 1'
#
loop_
_entity.id
_entity.type
_entity.pdbx_description
1 polymer ?
#
loop_
_entity_poly.entity_id
_entity_poly.type
_entity_poly.pdbx_seq_one_letter_code
_entity_poly.pdbx_strand_id
1 'polypeptide(L)'
;MNSTLKKIGIVIILIALFLGVRYVGSAIRYGCANPVLLDNVPGGDDCPPPFYLAAKLGWLLTGGSLMPLWNRDAIAVEKISWNIEKADSSITSEDDFHFYEQKIAADVMTMDGMTKRYDLGTAHGCAGETKNEISDHKRFFGRVDCSFALSSTKFAAFNQKNGFRIERYDESAKDGSIKTTALVEI
;
A
#
# COMPACT_ATOMS: atom_id res chain seq x y z
N MET A 1 -10.36 27.07 46.33
CA MET A 1 -10.43 26.72 44.89
C MET A 1 -11.82 26.17 44.61
N ASN A 2 -12.57 26.79 43.69
CA ASN A 2 -13.99 26.49 43.47
C ASN A 2 -14.15 25.06 42.94
N SER A 3 -15.05 24.25 43.53
CA SER A 3 -15.21 22.81 43.22
C SER A 3 -15.43 22.56 41.73
N THR A 4 -16.14 23.48 41.06
CA THR A 4 -16.38 23.47 39.61
C THR A 4 -15.11 23.62 38.79
N LEU A 5 -14.18 24.50 39.19
CA LEU A 5 -12.91 24.71 38.48
C LEU A 5 -12.01 23.47 38.56
N LYS A 6 -12.03 22.78 39.71
CA LYS A 6 -11.29 21.53 39.92
C LYS A 6 -11.84 20.41 39.04
N LYS A 7 -13.16 20.31 38.90
CA LYS A 7 -13.82 19.35 37.99
C LYS A 7 -13.48 19.62 36.53
N ILE A 8 -13.55 20.88 36.09
CA ILE A 8 -13.20 21.26 34.71
C ILE A 8 -11.73 20.93 34.42
N GLY A 9 -10.81 21.23 35.35
CA GLY A 9 -9.40 20.89 35.20
C GLY A 9 -9.16 19.39 35.01
N ILE A 10 -9.85 18.54 35.79
CA ILE A 10 -9.75 17.07 35.65
C ILE A 10 -10.27 16.61 34.28
N VAL A 11 -11.39 17.15 33.81
CA VAL A 11 -11.95 16.79 32.50
C VAL A 11 -10.99 17.16 31.35
N ILE A 12 -10.37 18.34 31.41
CA ILE A 12 -9.38 18.77 30.41
C ILE A 12 -8.18 17.82 30.39
N ILE A 13 -7.67 17.42 31.56
CA ILE A 13 -6.55 16.47 31.66
C ILE A 13 -6.93 15.11 31.06
N LEU A 14 -8.13 14.60 31.35
CA LEU A 14 -8.59 13.32 30.79
C LEU A 14 -8.73 13.38 29.27
N ILE A 15 -9.28 14.47 28.72
CA ILE A 15 -9.37 14.67 27.27
C ILE A 15 -7.98 14.76 26.64
N ALA A 16 -7.06 15.52 27.24
CA ALA A 16 -5.68 15.66 26.76
C ALA A 16 -4.93 14.32 26.78
N LEU A 17 -5.07 13.52 27.84
CA LEU A 17 -4.49 12.18 27.92
C LEU A 17 -5.10 11.24 26.87
N PHE A 18 -6.41 11.27 26.69
CA PHE A 18 -7.08 10.47 25.66
C PHE A 18 -6.59 10.82 24.25
N LEU A 19 -6.49 12.12 23.93
CA LEU A 19 -5.96 12.59 22.65
C LEU A 19 -4.47 12.27 22.48
N GLY A 20 -3.67 12.38 23.54
CA GLY A 20 -2.25 12.05 23.53
C GLY A 20 -1.98 10.57 23.27
N VAL A 21 -2.69 9.68 23.97
CA VAL A 21 -2.62 8.22 23.73
C VAL A 21 -3.07 7.88 22.31
N ARG A 22 -4.14 8.50 21.82
CA ARG A 22 -4.58 8.36 20.42
C ARG A 22 -3.52 8.80 19.43
N TYR A 23 -2.91 9.97 19.66
CA TYR A 23 -1.89 10.53 18.78
C TYR A 23 -0.66 9.62 18.70
N VAL A 24 -0.13 9.20 19.85
CA VAL A 24 1.04 8.30 19.90
C VAL A 24 0.72 6.95 19.27
N GLY A 25 -0.43 6.35 19.59
CA GLY A 25 -0.85 5.09 18.98
C GLY A 25 -1.02 5.18 17.46
N SER A 26 -1.54 6.29 16.95
CA SER A 26 -1.68 6.54 15.52
C SER A 26 -0.33 6.80 14.87
N ALA A 27 0.53 7.64 15.46
CA ALA A 27 1.86 7.94 14.96
C ALA A 27 2.73 6.68 14.87
N ILE A 28 2.65 5.78 15.86
CA ILE A 28 3.35 4.50 15.81
C ILE A 28 2.70 3.58 14.77
N ARG A 29 1.37 3.46 14.70
CA ARG A 29 0.71 2.58 13.71
C ARG A 29 0.98 3.02 12.26
N TYR A 30 1.03 4.32 11.99
CA TYR A 30 1.28 4.88 10.65
C TYR A 30 2.77 5.09 10.35
N GLY A 31 3.62 5.25 11.37
CA GLY A 31 5.08 5.39 11.22
C GLY A 31 5.82 4.04 11.25
N CYS A 32 5.40 3.12 12.10
CA CYS A 32 5.80 1.71 12.10
C CYS A 32 4.88 0.96 11.14
N ALA A 33 5.02 1.27 9.86
CA ALA A 33 4.15 0.75 8.85
C ALA A 33 4.60 -0.66 8.46
N ASN A 34 4.37 -1.70 9.27
CA ASN A 34 3.80 -2.93 8.74
C ASN A 34 3.48 -4.02 9.78
N PRO A 35 2.38 -4.77 9.59
CA PRO A 35 2.21 -6.13 10.07
C PRO A 35 2.78 -7.20 9.12
N VAL A 36 3.31 -6.80 7.97
CA VAL A 36 3.78 -7.70 6.91
C VAL A 36 5.30 -7.74 6.93
N LEU A 37 5.85 -8.92 7.20
CA LEU A 37 7.27 -9.22 7.14
C LEU A 37 7.86 -8.63 5.85
N LEU A 38 8.80 -7.70 5.99
CA LEU A 38 9.58 -7.22 4.86
C LEU A 38 10.52 -8.35 4.41
N ASP A 39 10.39 -8.77 3.15
CA ASP A 39 11.12 -9.93 2.60
C ASP A 39 12.65 -9.70 2.62
N ASN A 40 13.07 -8.44 2.60
CA ASN A 40 14.47 -8.02 2.55
C ASN A 40 15.01 -7.42 3.86
N VAL A 41 14.28 -7.48 4.98
CA VAL A 41 14.72 -6.96 6.29
C VAL A 41 14.76 -8.10 7.34
N PRO A 42 15.95 -8.45 7.89
CA PRO A 42 16.06 -9.46 8.93
C PRO A 42 15.30 -9.02 10.20
N GLY A 43 14.28 -9.78 10.60
CA GLY A 43 13.41 -9.44 11.73
C GLY A 43 12.08 -8.79 11.34
N GLY A 44 11.87 -8.50 10.06
CA GLY A 44 10.56 -8.37 9.42
C GLY A 44 9.70 -7.15 9.72
N ASP A 45 10.00 -6.37 10.77
CA ASP A 45 9.25 -5.16 11.13
C ASP A 45 10.18 -3.95 11.23
N ASP A 46 9.72 -2.79 10.76
CA ASP A 46 10.40 -1.50 10.93
C ASP A 46 10.43 -1.02 12.40
N CYS A 47 9.73 -1.71 13.32
CA CYS A 47 9.66 -1.35 14.74
C CYS A 47 9.74 -2.55 15.69
N PRO A 48 10.33 -2.37 16.90
CA PRO A 48 10.43 -3.46 17.85
C PRO A 48 9.05 -3.93 18.34
N PRO A 49 8.85 -5.24 18.59
CA PRO A 49 7.57 -5.84 19.01
C PRO A 49 6.81 -5.11 20.13
N PRO A 50 7.46 -4.61 21.21
CA PRO A 50 6.72 -3.94 22.30
C PRO A 50 6.04 -2.63 21.88
N PHE A 51 6.62 -1.87 20.95
CA PHE A 51 6.06 -0.60 20.50
C PHE A 51 4.84 -0.80 19.60
N TYR A 52 4.91 -1.81 18.73
CA TYR A 52 3.79 -2.21 17.89
C TYR A 52 2.58 -2.68 18.71
N LEU A 53 2.82 -3.52 19.73
CA LEU A 53 1.76 -4.02 20.61
C LEU A 53 1.07 -2.88 21.37
N ALA A 54 1.86 -1.94 21.91
CA ALA A 54 1.35 -0.75 22.59
C ALA A 54 0.51 0.13 21.66
N ALA A 55 0.91 0.29 20.39
CA ALA A 55 0.16 1.03 19.40
C ALA A 55 -1.16 0.35 19.02
N LYS A 56 -1.16 -0.97 18.84
CA LYS A 56 -2.39 -1.76 18.62
C LYS A 56 -3.37 -1.63 19.79
N LEU A 57 -2.88 -1.75 21.02
CA LEU A 57 -3.70 -1.59 22.23
C LEU A 57 -4.24 -0.17 22.37
N GLY A 58 -3.39 0.85 22.13
CA GLY A 58 -3.80 2.25 22.13
C GLY A 58 -4.89 2.53 21.10
N TRP A 59 -4.77 1.97 19.90
CA TRP A 59 -5.79 2.09 18.85
C TRP A 59 -7.10 1.36 19.20
N LEU A 60 -7.01 0.14 19.75
CA LEU A 60 -8.17 -0.66 20.17
C LEU A 60 -8.95 0.04 21.30
N LEU A 61 -8.26 0.56 22.31
CA LEU A 61 -8.86 1.22 23.46
C LEU A 61 -9.50 2.56 23.10
N THR A 62 -8.99 3.22 22.06
CA THR A 62 -9.43 4.56 21.70
C THR A 62 -10.36 4.60 20.50
N GLY A 63 -10.56 3.52 19.74
CA GLY A 63 -11.66 3.39 18.78
C GLY A 63 -11.44 4.02 17.40
N GLY A 64 -10.37 3.65 16.71
CA GLY A 64 -10.24 3.92 15.27
C GLY A 64 -9.68 5.29 14.86
N SER A 65 -9.23 5.35 13.60
CA SER A 65 -8.33 6.34 12.98
C SER A 65 -8.59 7.80 13.33
N LEU A 66 -7.67 8.40 14.10
CA LEU A 66 -7.23 9.75 13.80
C LEU A 66 -6.07 9.58 12.83
N MET A 67 -6.33 9.73 11.54
CA MET A 67 -5.28 10.17 10.62
C MET A 67 -4.52 11.27 11.37
N PRO A 68 -3.18 11.18 11.53
CA PRO A 68 -2.46 12.27 12.17
C PRO A 68 -2.94 13.53 11.47
N LEU A 69 -3.39 14.55 12.23
CA LEU A 69 -3.99 15.79 11.71
C LEU A 69 -3.11 16.50 10.65
N TRP A 70 -1.89 15.99 10.44
CA TRP A 70 -0.79 16.49 9.64
C TRP A 70 -0.34 15.52 8.53
N ASN A 71 -0.93 14.32 8.42
CA ASN A 71 -0.56 13.32 7.41
C ASN A 71 -1.76 12.97 6.51
N ARG A 72 -2.40 14.02 5.98
CA ARG A 72 -3.57 13.94 5.08
C ARG A 72 -3.30 13.14 3.79
N ASP A 73 -2.03 12.91 3.45
CA ASP A 73 -1.62 12.30 2.18
C ASP A 73 -1.03 10.89 2.33
N ALA A 74 -0.95 10.37 3.56
CA ALA A 74 -0.52 8.99 3.77
C ALA A 74 -1.72 8.06 3.65
N ILE A 75 -2.17 7.79 2.42
CA ILE A 75 -3.02 6.63 2.15
C ILE A 75 -2.16 5.40 2.44
N ALA A 76 -2.31 4.91 3.67
CA ALA A 76 -1.53 3.82 4.19
C ALA A 76 -2.08 2.53 3.59
N VAL A 77 -1.51 2.14 2.45
CA VAL A 77 -1.74 0.83 1.84
C VAL A 77 -1.13 -0.24 2.76
N GLU A 78 -1.93 -1.23 3.10
CA GLU A 78 -1.53 -2.38 3.92
C GLU A 78 -1.03 -3.52 3.04
N LYS A 79 -1.78 -3.85 1.99
CA LYS A 79 -1.51 -4.97 1.11
C LYS A 79 -2.02 -4.70 -0.30
N ILE A 80 -1.36 -5.33 -1.27
CA ILE A 80 -1.83 -5.42 -2.65
C ILE A 80 -2.01 -6.88 -3.03
N SER A 81 -3.02 -7.14 -3.86
CA SER A 81 -3.18 -8.41 -4.55
C SER A 81 -3.35 -8.16 -6.03
N TRP A 82 -2.47 -8.77 -6.82
CA TRP A 82 -2.50 -8.68 -8.26
C TRP A 82 -3.49 -9.70 -8.82
N ASN A 83 -4.37 -9.24 -9.70
CA ASN A 83 -5.32 -10.06 -10.42
C ASN A 83 -4.95 -10.01 -11.91
N ILE A 84 -4.58 -11.16 -12.44
CA ILE A 84 -4.11 -11.35 -13.81
C ILE A 84 -5.03 -12.40 -14.43
N GLU A 85 -5.89 -11.97 -15.33
CA GLU A 85 -6.90 -12.81 -15.97
C GLU A 85 -6.76 -12.68 -17.49
N LYS A 86 -7.29 -13.64 -18.26
CA LYS A 86 -7.39 -13.48 -19.72
C LYS A 86 -8.22 -12.24 -20.03
N ALA A 87 -7.76 -11.43 -20.97
CA ALA A 87 -8.48 -10.22 -21.38
C ALA A 87 -9.83 -10.57 -22.04
N ASP A 88 -9.83 -11.60 -22.88
CA ASP A 88 -11.03 -12.18 -23.48
C ASP A 88 -11.05 -13.70 -23.28
N SER A 89 -12.03 -14.20 -22.52
CA SER A 89 -12.18 -15.63 -22.25
C SER A 89 -12.83 -16.40 -23.41
N SER A 90 -13.40 -15.71 -24.40
CA SER A 90 -14.01 -16.32 -25.58
C SER A 90 -12.97 -16.73 -26.63
N ILE A 91 -11.76 -16.16 -26.58
CA ILE A 91 -10.65 -16.49 -27.47
C ILE A 91 -9.96 -17.77 -26.99
N THR A 92 -10.16 -18.85 -27.73
CA THR A 92 -9.63 -20.19 -27.43
C THR A 92 -8.55 -20.65 -28.40
N SER A 93 -8.38 -19.97 -29.54
CA SER A 93 -7.37 -20.28 -30.55
C SER A 93 -6.03 -19.63 -30.18
N GLU A 94 -4.96 -20.44 -30.12
CA GLU A 94 -3.59 -19.96 -29.86
C GLU A 94 -2.98 -19.18 -31.04
N ASP A 95 -3.58 -19.28 -32.23
CA ASP A 95 -3.15 -18.55 -33.43
C ASP A 95 -3.60 -17.08 -33.40
N ASP A 96 -4.51 -16.71 -32.50
CA ASP A 96 -4.91 -15.32 -32.28
C ASP A 96 -3.91 -14.62 -31.36
N PHE A 97 -3.35 -13.50 -31.79
CA PHE A 97 -2.39 -12.74 -30.97
C PHE A 97 -3.01 -12.20 -29.68
N HIS A 98 -4.33 -12.02 -29.63
CA HIS A 98 -5.06 -11.65 -28.41
C HIS A 98 -5.20 -12.80 -27.41
N PHE A 99 -4.91 -14.06 -27.80
CA PHE A 99 -5.00 -15.21 -26.91
C PHE A 99 -4.14 -15.09 -25.65
N TYR A 100 -2.98 -14.44 -25.77
CA TYR A 100 -2.04 -14.21 -24.68
C TYR A 100 -2.26 -12.87 -23.97
N GLU A 101 -3.25 -12.08 -24.39
CA GLU A 101 -3.57 -10.82 -23.75
C GLU A 101 -4.23 -11.07 -22.39
N GLN A 102 -3.70 -10.41 -21.37
CA GLN A 102 -4.14 -10.52 -20.00
C GLN A 102 -4.59 -9.15 -19.50
N LYS A 103 -5.74 -9.11 -18.84
CA LYS A 103 -6.21 -7.94 -18.09
C LYS A 103 -5.53 -7.94 -16.73
N ILE A 104 -4.91 -6.82 -16.39
CA ILE A 104 -4.19 -6.62 -15.14
C ILE A 104 -5.01 -5.70 -14.26
N ALA A 105 -5.25 -6.14 -13.03
CA ALA A 105 -5.86 -5.33 -11.99
C ALA A 105 -5.09 -5.48 -10.68
N ALA A 106 -5.17 -4.45 -9.84
CA ALA A 106 -4.62 -4.46 -8.48
C ALA A 106 -5.73 -4.16 -7.47
N ASP A 107 -5.94 -5.09 -6.54
CA ASP A 107 -6.77 -4.88 -5.38
C ASP A 107 -5.90 -4.27 -4.28
N VAL A 108 -6.16 -3.01 -3.96
CA VAL A 108 -5.42 -2.23 -2.97
C VAL A 108 -6.23 -2.21 -1.68
N MET A 109 -5.68 -2.83 -0.64
CA MET A 109 -6.24 -2.81 0.71
C MET A 109 -5.55 -1.72 1.53
N THR A 110 -6.33 -0.78 2.05
CA THR A 110 -5.87 0.28 2.94
C THR A 110 -5.93 -0.17 4.41
N MET A 111 -5.14 0.45 5.29
CA MET A 111 -5.03 0.13 6.73
C MET A 111 -6.34 0.29 7.53
N ASP A 112 -7.35 0.93 6.94
CA ASP A 112 -8.71 1.03 7.49
C ASP A 112 -9.58 -0.20 7.13
N GLY A 113 -9.04 -1.15 6.38
CA GLY A 113 -9.70 -2.38 5.95
C GLY A 113 -10.53 -2.22 4.67
N MET A 114 -10.54 -1.06 4.03
CA MET A 114 -11.19 -0.91 2.73
C MET A 114 -10.33 -1.50 1.62
N THR A 115 -10.97 -2.23 0.70
CA THR A 115 -10.31 -2.74 -0.51
C THR A 115 -10.91 -2.05 -1.73
N LYS A 116 -10.06 -1.50 -2.58
CA LYS A 116 -10.46 -0.93 -3.87
C LYS A 116 -9.67 -1.56 -5.01
N ARG A 117 -10.39 -2.01 -6.03
CA ARG A 117 -9.83 -2.54 -7.26
C ARG A 117 -9.49 -1.42 -8.23
N TYR A 118 -8.30 -1.48 -8.81
CA TYR A 118 -7.84 -0.62 -9.89
C TYR A 118 -7.57 -1.47 -11.13
N ASP A 119 -8.27 -1.18 -12.22
CA ASP A 119 -7.97 -1.78 -13.53
C ASP A 119 -6.78 -1.04 -14.15
N LEU A 120 -5.69 -1.77 -14.44
CA LEU A 120 -4.39 -1.22 -14.83
C LEU A 120 -4.11 -1.34 -16.33
N GLY A 121 -5.02 -1.98 -17.07
CA GLY A 121 -4.94 -2.18 -18.51
C GLY A 121 -4.63 -3.62 -18.89
N THR A 122 -4.11 -3.81 -20.10
CA THR A 122 -3.74 -5.12 -20.64
C THR A 122 -2.25 -5.22 -20.96
N ALA A 123 -1.72 -6.43 -20.86
CA ALA A 123 -0.36 -6.81 -21.21
C ALA A 123 -0.31 -8.33 -21.50
N HIS A 124 0.82 -8.83 -22.03
CA HIS A 124 0.97 -10.23 -22.44
C HIS A 124 2.02 -10.95 -21.60
N GLY A 125 1.79 -12.22 -21.28
CA GLY A 125 2.78 -13.08 -20.61
C GLY A 125 3.18 -12.59 -19.20
N CYS A 126 2.21 -12.11 -18.44
CA CYS A 126 2.36 -11.54 -17.12
C CYS A 126 2.44 -12.60 -16.02
N ALA A 127 3.42 -12.44 -15.15
CA ALA A 127 3.54 -13.12 -13.86
C ALA A 127 3.58 -12.08 -12.74
N GLY A 128 2.66 -12.22 -11.78
CA GLY A 128 2.57 -11.32 -10.63
C GLY A 128 3.32 -11.85 -9.43
N GLU A 129 4.14 -11.00 -8.82
CA GLU A 129 4.79 -11.27 -7.55
C GLU A 129 4.35 -10.24 -6.50
N THR A 130 3.83 -10.72 -5.38
CA THR A 130 3.58 -9.86 -4.21
C THR A 130 4.81 -9.94 -3.33
N LYS A 131 5.65 -8.91 -3.37
CA LYS A 131 6.85 -8.78 -2.55
C LYS A 131 6.79 -7.46 -1.80
N ASN A 132 6.97 -7.52 -0.48
CA ASN A 132 7.00 -6.34 0.37
C ASN A 132 8.46 -6.01 0.67
N GLU A 133 9.01 -5.06 -0.08
CA GLU A 133 10.43 -4.72 -0.02
C GLU A 133 10.61 -3.22 0.11
N ILE A 134 11.61 -2.80 0.89
CA ILE A 134 12.06 -1.40 0.90
C ILE A 134 13.34 -1.30 0.07
N SER A 135 13.33 -0.44 -0.94
CA SER A 135 14.46 -0.19 -1.84
C SER A 135 14.40 1.26 -2.32
N ASP A 136 15.55 1.95 -2.34
CA ASP A 136 15.68 3.34 -2.85
C ASP A 136 14.67 4.35 -2.27
N HIS A 137 14.42 4.27 -0.95
CA HIS A 137 13.41 5.09 -0.25
C HIS A 137 11.98 4.92 -0.76
N LYS A 138 11.72 3.88 -1.54
CA LYS A 138 10.40 3.43 -1.95
C LYS A 138 10.08 2.16 -1.20
N ARG A 139 8.82 2.02 -0.81
CA ARG A 139 8.31 0.78 -0.28
C ARG A 139 7.45 0.11 -1.33
N PHE A 140 7.91 -1.01 -1.85
CA PHE A 140 7.21 -1.81 -2.84
C PHE A 140 6.24 -2.76 -2.14
N PHE A 141 5.05 -2.89 -2.68
CA PHE A 141 4.02 -3.84 -2.24
C PHE A 141 3.86 -5.03 -3.21
N GLY A 142 4.49 -4.93 -4.38
CA GLY A 142 4.54 -6.00 -5.37
C GLY A 142 4.86 -5.46 -6.76
N ARG A 143 5.13 -6.40 -7.66
CA ARG A 143 5.46 -6.14 -9.06
C ARG A 143 4.77 -7.18 -9.94
N VAL A 144 4.41 -6.79 -11.16
CA VAL A 144 4.00 -7.72 -12.20
C VAL A 144 4.98 -7.55 -13.34
N ASP A 145 5.67 -8.62 -13.69
CA ASP A 145 6.56 -8.67 -14.83
C ASP A 145 5.85 -9.38 -15.97
N CYS A 146 5.67 -8.68 -17.09
CA CYS A 146 5.09 -9.20 -18.31
C CYS A 146 6.18 -9.27 -19.37
N SER A 147 6.40 -10.46 -19.91
CA SER A 147 7.40 -10.69 -20.95
C SER A 147 6.75 -11.42 -22.10
N PHE A 148 6.74 -10.80 -23.27
CA PHE A 148 6.22 -11.40 -24.49
C PHE A 148 7.13 -11.07 -25.67
N ALA A 149 7.72 -12.10 -26.27
CA ALA A 149 8.70 -12.01 -27.35
C ALA A 149 9.86 -11.05 -27.05
N LEU A 150 9.86 -9.85 -27.66
CA LEU A 150 10.93 -8.83 -27.56
C LEU A 150 10.51 -7.59 -26.75
N SER A 151 9.29 -7.57 -26.21
CA SER A 151 8.78 -6.47 -25.39
C SER A 151 8.60 -6.93 -23.94
N SER A 152 8.99 -6.07 -23.01
CA SER A 152 8.71 -6.25 -21.59
C SER A 152 7.81 -5.11 -21.10
N THR A 153 6.79 -5.46 -20.32
CA THR A 153 5.96 -4.49 -19.59
C THR A 153 6.03 -4.85 -18.12
N LYS A 154 6.22 -3.86 -17.25
CA LYS A 154 6.25 -4.08 -15.79
C LYS A 154 5.24 -3.20 -15.12
N PHE A 155 4.61 -3.70 -14.08
CA PHE A 155 3.78 -2.91 -13.17
C PHE A 155 4.44 -2.94 -11.80
N ALA A 156 4.56 -1.80 -11.15
CA ALA A 156 5.06 -1.74 -9.78
C ALA A 156 4.13 -0.87 -8.94
N ALA A 157 3.84 -1.35 -7.74
CA ALA A 157 3.05 -0.62 -6.77
C ALA A 157 3.92 -0.29 -5.56
N PHE A 158 4.01 0.99 -5.21
CA PHE A 158 4.88 1.45 -4.15
C PHE A 158 4.36 2.71 -3.45
N ASN A 159 4.83 2.92 -2.22
CA ASN A 159 4.67 4.18 -1.49
C ASN A 159 5.96 5.01 -1.61
N GLN A 160 5.83 6.30 -1.91
CA GLN A 160 6.95 7.23 -1.94
C GLN A 160 6.53 8.63 -1.51
N LYS A 161 7.13 9.14 -0.42
CA LYS A 161 7.09 10.51 0.15
C LYS A 161 5.70 11.19 0.34
N ASN A 162 4.82 11.15 -0.64
CA ASN A 162 3.56 11.88 -0.72
C ASN A 162 2.36 11.02 -1.13
N GLY A 163 2.49 9.69 -1.20
CA GLY A 163 1.34 8.86 -1.54
C GLY A 163 1.68 7.51 -2.14
N PHE A 164 0.61 6.79 -2.43
CA PHE A 164 0.64 5.49 -3.06
C PHE A 164 0.57 5.64 -4.58
N ARG A 165 1.44 4.92 -5.28
CA ARG A 165 1.51 4.93 -6.74
C ARG A 165 1.54 3.54 -7.32
N ILE A 166 0.85 3.37 -8.44
CA ILE A 166 1.03 2.24 -9.34
C ILE A 166 1.54 2.77 -10.67
N GLU A 167 2.71 2.32 -11.07
CA GLU A 167 3.35 2.70 -12.33
C GLU A 167 3.44 1.50 -13.27
N ARG A 168 3.30 1.78 -14.57
CA ARG A 168 3.58 0.87 -15.68
C ARG A 168 4.87 1.31 -16.37
N TYR A 169 5.72 0.35 -16.69
CA TYR A 169 6.98 0.53 -17.39
C TYR A 169 6.91 -0.29 -18.67
N ASP A 170 6.91 0.37 -19.83
CA ASP A 170 6.93 -0.30 -21.12
C ASP A 170 8.32 -0.19 -21.73
N GLU A 171 8.98 -1.32 -21.94
CA GLU A 171 10.27 -1.40 -22.60
C GLU A 171 10.08 -1.51 -24.11
N SER A 172 10.70 -0.58 -24.82
CA SER A 172 10.73 -0.55 -26.28
C SER A 172 11.64 -1.64 -26.83
N ALA A 173 11.07 -2.53 -27.64
CA ALA A 173 11.83 -3.57 -28.35
C ALA A 173 12.88 -3.01 -29.34
N LYS A 174 12.80 -1.71 -29.69
CA LYS A 174 13.68 -1.07 -30.69
C LYS A 174 15.00 -0.59 -30.11
N ASP A 175 14.97 -0.05 -28.90
CA ASP A 175 16.11 0.65 -28.28
C ASP A 175 16.28 0.37 -26.78
N GLY A 176 15.44 -0.49 -26.19
CA GLY A 176 15.46 -0.80 -24.76
C GLY A 176 15.03 0.36 -23.86
N SER A 177 14.52 1.45 -24.45
CA SER A 177 14.06 2.60 -23.66
C SER A 177 12.81 2.22 -22.86
N ILE A 178 12.76 2.67 -21.60
CA ILE A 178 11.64 2.39 -20.71
C ILE A 178 10.76 3.63 -20.61
N LYS A 179 9.52 3.51 -21.05
CA LYS A 179 8.49 4.53 -20.85
C LYS A 179 7.74 4.25 -19.55
N THR A 180 7.80 5.17 -18.60
CA THR A 180 7.04 5.10 -17.35
C THR A 180 5.71 5.85 -17.47
N THR A 181 4.63 5.21 -17.04
CA THR A 181 3.27 5.77 -16.98
C THR A 181 2.70 5.56 -15.59
N ALA A 182 2.30 6.65 -14.91
CA ALA A 182 1.55 6.54 -13.66
C ALA A 182 0.10 6.14 -13.98
N LEU A 183 -0.36 5.02 -13.41
CA LEU A 183 -1.72 4.50 -13.60
C LEU A 183 -2.64 4.86 -12.44
N VAL A 184 -2.09 4.86 -11.23
CA VAL A 184 -2.81 5.21 -10.00
C VAL A 184 -1.90 6.12 -9.19
N GLU A 185 -2.47 7.22 -8.69
CA GLU A 185 -1.83 8.11 -7.73
C GLU A 185 -2.88 8.50 -6.69
N ILE A 186 -2.58 8.23 -5.43
CA ILE A 186 -3.46 8.49 -4.29
C ILE A 186 -2.67 9.07 -3.13
#